data_AF-A0A7W1BM05-F1
#
_entry.id   AF-A0A7W1BM05-F1
#
_cell.length_a   1.000
_cell.length_b   1.000
_cell.length_c   1.000
_cell.angle_alpha   90.00
_cell.angle_beta   90.00
_cell.angle_gamma   90.00
#
_symmetry.space_group_name_H-M   'P 1'
#
loop_
_entity.id
_entity.type
_entity.pdbx_description
1 polymer ?
#
loop_
_entity_poly.entity_id
_entity_poly.type
_entity_poly.pdbx_seq_one_letter_code
_entity_poly.pdbx_strand_id
1 'polypeptide(L)'
;MTNKRFSVGWLFELMHDTLQLELVGSDAGMTREITSNEVASPGLVLAGYTDRFVAQRMQVLGETEISYLYSLTLDRRREILTRYFSFPLPCLFVTKAQELPEGLEEIAGSAGVPILRSALKTNEFYRRMKPAIEDEFAPSVTLHGSLADVYGVGLFFVGQSGIGKSECVLDLVERGHRLVADDLVIATKRGNDIIIGRGHELQRHHMEIRGVGVIDIQSIFGIRSVRQQKRLEVIVQLLEWDKSAEIDRTGLDGQTAMILDVAIPKVVIPLNPGKNITVVAEVVAMNHLMRYSGVDPAEAFNERLIQRMRAAAEVRQYLREDDE
;
A
#
# COMPACT_ATOMS: atom_id res chain seq x y z
N MET A 1 22.82 14.24 -14.26
CA MET A 1 21.84 15.25 -13.80
C MET A 1 21.04 14.60 -12.69
N THR A 2 20.95 15.18 -11.51
CA THR A 2 20.16 14.60 -10.41
C THR A 2 18.68 14.78 -10.74
N ASN A 3 18.03 13.71 -11.19
CA ASN A 3 16.62 13.77 -11.55
C ASN A 3 15.76 14.02 -10.30
N LYS A 4 14.93 15.05 -10.36
CA LYS A 4 13.95 15.37 -9.31
C LYS A 4 12.95 14.21 -9.21
N ARG A 5 12.60 13.77 -7.99
CA ARG A 5 11.53 12.77 -7.79
C ARG A 5 10.25 13.27 -8.47
N PHE A 6 9.55 12.37 -9.17
CA PHE A 6 8.40 12.69 -10.02
C PHE A 6 8.72 13.54 -11.26
N SER A 7 9.97 13.57 -11.74
CA SER A 7 10.28 14.04 -13.11
C SER A 7 10.18 12.92 -14.14
N VAL A 8 10.07 13.28 -15.42
CA VAL A 8 10.10 12.29 -16.52
C VAL A 8 11.42 11.53 -16.54
N GLY A 9 12.56 12.20 -16.31
CA GLY A 9 13.87 11.56 -16.23
C GLY A 9 13.95 10.54 -15.10
N TRP A 10 13.41 10.88 -13.92
CA TRP A 10 13.31 9.93 -12.80
C TRP A 10 12.45 8.71 -13.17
N LEU A 11 11.30 8.93 -13.83
CA LEU A 11 10.44 7.82 -14.27
C LEU A 11 11.15 6.94 -15.31
N PHE A 12 11.85 7.57 -16.26
CA PHE A 12 12.63 6.88 -17.27
C PHE A 12 13.67 5.97 -16.63
N GLU A 13 14.47 6.47 -15.68
CA GLU A 13 15.46 5.67 -14.95
C GLU A 13 14.81 4.55 -14.12
N LEU A 14 13.72 4.85 -13.40
CA LEU A 14 13.01 3.89 -12.55
C LEU A 14 12.44 2.72 -13.36
N MET A 15 11.91 3.00 -14.56
CA MET A 15 11.13 2.05 -15.33
C MET A 15 11.81 1.60 -16.64
N HIS A 16 13.04 2.03 -16.90
CA HIS A 16 13.78 1.78 -18.15
C HIS A 16 13.71 0.31 -18.57
N ASP A 17 14.22 -0.58 -17.72
CA ASP A 17 14.31 -2.00 -18.03
C ASP A 17 12.93 -2.68 -17.99
N THR A 18 12.12 -2.32 -17.00
CA THR A 18 10.78 -2.89 -16.79
C THR A 18 9.84 -2.63 -17.96
N LEU A 19 9.92 -1.43 -18.54
CA LEU A 19 9.08 -0.99 -19.67
C LEU A 19 9.82 -1.02 -21.01
N GLN A 20 11.10 -1.41 -21.05
CA GLN A 20 11.93 -1.42 -22.26
C GLN A 20 11.91 -0.05 -22.96
N LEU A 21 12.18 1.01 -22.18
CA LEU A 21 12.08 2.39 -22.65
C LEU A 21 13.31 2.82 -23.44
N GLU A 22 13.08 3.59 -24.48
CA GLU A 22 14.08 4.30 -25.25
C GLU A 22 13.64 5.75 -25.40
N LEU A 23 14.55 6.69 -25.17
CA LEU A 23 14.30 8.10 -25.49
C LEU A 23 14.36 8.30 -27.01
N VAL A 24 13.34 8.92 -27.57
CA VAL A 24 13.32 9.36 -28.97
C VAL A 24 13.42 10.86 -29.04
N GLY A 25 14.36 11.36 -29.85
CA GLY A 25 14.58 12.79 -30.04
C GLY A 25 15.36 13.43 -28.89
N SER A 26 14.89 14.59 -28.42
CA SER A 26 15.60 15.40 -27.43
C SER A 26 15.30 15.02 -25.97
N ASP A 27 16.32 15.12 -25.12
CA ASP A 27 16.24 14.97 -23.66
C ASP A 27 15.80 16.25 -22.93
N ALA A 28 15.60 17.37 -23.64
CA ALA A 28 15.28 18.67 -23.04
C ALA A 28 14.02 18.65 -22.14
N GLY A 29 13.09 17.72 -22.41
CA GLY A 29 11.85 17.53 -21.67
C GLY A 29 11.95 16.63 -20.43
N MET A 30 13.11 16.03 -20.12
CA MET A 30 13.24 15.06 -19.02
C MET A 30 13.00 15.67 -17.63
N THR A 31 13.18 16.98 -17.48
CA THR A 31 12.98 17.68 -16.20
C THR A 31 11.51 17.99 -15.89
N ARG A 32 10.59 17.73 -16.82
CA ARG A 32 9.15 17.98 -16.65
C ARG A 32 8.60 17.17 -15.49
N GLU A 33 7.70 17.80 -14.73
CA GLU A 33 7.06 17.17 -13.57
C GLU A 33 5.86 16.32 -13.98
N ILE A 34 5.75 15.16 -13.33
CA ILE A 34 4.61 14.26 -13.39
C ILE A 34 3.75 14.58 -12.18
N THR A 35 2.57 15.13 -12.42
CA THR A 35 1.64 15.56 -11.37
C THR A 35 0.43 14.63 -11.21
N SER A 36 0.28 13.67 -12.12
CA SER A 36 -0.79 12.67 -12.11
C SER A 36 -0.21 11.27 -12.12
N ASN A 37 -0.82 10.39 -11.34
CA ASN A 37 -0.52 8.95 -11.30
C ASN A 37 -1.25 8.17 -12.42
N GLU A 38 -1.96 8.86 -13.30
CA GLU A 38 -2.73 8.24 -14.38
C GLU A 38 -2.02 8.28 -15.72
N VAL A 39 -2.31 7.26 -16.52
CA VAL A 39 -1.79 7.05 -17.85
C VAL A 39 -2.96 6.83 -18.80
N ALA A 40 -3.02 7.57 -19.90
CA ALA A 40 -4.18 7.59 -20.78
C ALA A 40 -3.80 7.54 -22.27
N SER A 41 -4.71 7.00 -23.09
CA SER A 41 -4.61 7.08 -24.54
C SER A 41 -5.47 8.24 -25.06
N PRO A 42 -4.92 9.12 -25.92
CA PRO A 42 -5.58 10.36 -26.34
C PRO A 42 -6.47 10.19 -27.58
N GLY A 43 -7.07 9.01 -27.84
CA GLY A 43 -7.77 8.72 -29.10
C GLY A 43 -8.81 9.77 -29.53
N LEU A 44 -9.71 10.17 -28.63
CA LEU A 44 -10.71 11.21 -28.90
C LEU A 44 -10.10 12.62 -29.09
N VAL A 45 -9.00 12.90 -28.39
CA VAL A 45 -8.28 14.18 -28.46
C VAL A 45 -7.64 14.33 -29.83
N LEU A 46 -7.01 13.27 -30.34
CA LEU A 46 -6.46 13.23 -31.69
C LEU A 46 -7.56 13.37 -32.75
N ALA A 47 -8.77 12.85 -32.48
CA ALA A 47 -9.94 13.04 -33.35
C ALA A 47 -10.58 14.44 -33.25
N GLY A 48 -10.15 15.29 -32.31
CA GLY A 48 -10.55 16.69 -32.19
C GLY A 48 -11.47 17.03 -31.01
N TYR A 49 -11.82 16.07 -30.15
CA TYR A 49 -12.63 16.32 -28.95
C TYR A 49 -11.74 16.57 -27.72
N THR A 50 -11.71 17.82 -27.26
CA THR A 50 -10.78 18.29 -26.19
C THR A 50 -11.46 18.68 -24.88
N ASP A 51 -12.79 18.75 -24.81
CA ASP A 51 -13.53 19.35 -23.68
C ASP A 51 -13.24 18.72 -22.31
N ARG A 52 -12.88 17.43 -22.29
CA ARG A 52 -12.54 16.69 -21.07
C ARG A 52 -11.12 16.15 -21.08
N PHE A 53 -10.23 16.81 -21.82
CA PHE A 53 -8.85 16.36 -21.90
C PHE A 53 -8.06 16.70 -20.64
N VAL A 54 -7.63 15.66 -19.91
CA VAL A 54 -6.76 15.80 -18.74
C VAL A 54 -5.30 15.71 -19.18
N ALA A 55 -4.79 16.82 -19.71
CA ALA A 55 -3.46 16.92 -20.31
C ALA A 55 -2.29 16.58 -19.38
N GLN A 56 -2.49 16.73 -18.07
CA GLN A 56 -1.48 16.45 -17.03
C GLN A 56 -1.17 14.96 -16.87
N ARG A 57 -1.97 14.08 -17.47
CA ARG A 57 -1.73 12.63 -17.48
C ARG A 57 -0.59 12.28 -18.43
N MET A 58 0.14 11.22 -18.10
CA MET A 58 1.09 10.63 -19.04
C MET A 58 0.33 10.00 -20.21
N GLN A 59 0.73 10.33 -21.43
CA GLN A 59 -0.01 9.95 -22.62
C GLN A 59 0.62 8.74 -23.30
N VAL A 60 -0.18 7.84 -23.86
CA VAL A 60 0.29 6.63 -24.55
C VAL A 60 -0.34 6.52 -25.93
N LEU A 61 0.49 6.44 -26.96
CA LEU A 61 0.07 6.07 -28.30
C LEU A 61 0.27 4.57 -28.51
N GLY A 62 -0.86 3.88 -28.69
CA GLY A 62 -0.92 2.50 -29.15
C GLY A 62 -0.92 2.43 -30.67
N GLU A 63 -1.25 1.25 -31.18
CA GLU A 63 -1.39 1.01 -32.62
C GLU A 63 -2.56 1.78 -33.23
N THR A 64 -3.66 1.91 -32.47
CA THR A 64 -4.85 2.65 -32.92
C THR A 64 -4.52 4.13 -33.16
N GLU A 65 -3.84 4.79 -32.23
CA GLU A 65 -3.48 6.20 -32.37
C GLU A 65 -2.45 6.42 -33.49
N ILE A 66 -1.42 5.58 -33.57
CA ILE A 66 -0.39 5.69 -34.60
C ILE A 66 -0.98 5.42 -35.99
N SER A 67 -1.81 4.38 -36.14
CA SER A 67 -2.51 4.07 -37.40
C SER A 67 -3.45 5.21 -37.82
N TYR A 68 -4.19 5.79 -36.87
CA TYR A 68 -5.01 6.97 -37.13
C TYR A 68 -4.17 8.13 -37.65
N LEU A 69 -3.04 8.45 -37.01
CA LEU A 69 -2.15 9.52 -37.48
C LEU A 69 -1.62 9.23 -38.89
N TYR A 70 -1.24 7.98 -39.20
CA TYR A 70 -0.81 7.60 -40.55
C TYR A 70 -1.91 7.73 -41.61
N SER A 71 -3.18 7.54 -41.23
CA SER A 71 -4.32 7.67 -42.16
C SER A 71 -4.61 9.12 -42.60
N LEU A 72 -4.08 10.12 -41.87
CA LEU A 72 -4.28 11.52 -42.15
C LEU A 72 -3.29 12.04 -43.20
N THR A 73 -3.72 13.06 -43.96
CA THR A 73 -2.81 13.87 -44.78
C THR A 73 -1.78 14.58 -43.91
N LEU A 74 -0.62 14.91 -44.48
CA LEU A 74 0.48 15.56 -43.76
C LEU A 74 0.03 16.86 -43.07
N ASP A 75 -0.71 17.71 -43.79
CA ASP A 75 -1.20 18.98 -43.26
C ASP A 75 -2.16 18.79 -42.08
N ARG A 76 -3.10 17.85 -42.21
CA ARG A 76 -4.08 17.57 -41.15
C ARG A 76 -3.41 16.94 -39.93
N ARG A 77 -2.44 16.05 -40.15
CA ARG A 77 -1.65 15.44 -39.08
C ARG A 77 -0.86 16.51 -38.32
N ARG A 78 -0.17 17.41 -39.02
CA ARG A 78 0.55 18.53 -38.40
C ARG A 78 -0.38 19.41 -37.57
N GLU A 79 -1.54 19.79 -38.10
CA GLU A 79 -2.53 20.59 -37.35
C GLU A 79 -2.96 19.91 -36.04
N ILE A 80 -3.28 18.61 -36.09
CA ILE A 80 -3.69 17.83 -34.91
C ILE A 80 -2.55 17.72 -33.90
N LEU A 81 -1.34 17.39 -34.35
CA LEU A 81 -0.17 17.26 -33.49
C LEU A 81 0.19 18.59 -32.82
N THR A 82 0.20 19.70 -33.57
CA THR A 82 0.46 21.03 -33.01
C THR A 82 -0.57 21.39 -31.94
N ARG A 83 -1.85 21.10 -32.18
CA ARG A 83 -2.89 21.29 -31.15
C ARG A 83 -2.67 20.38 -29.95
N TYR A 84 -2.37 19.10 -30.18
CA TYR A 84 -2.17 18.12 -29.12
C TYR A 84 -0.98 18.44 -28.20
N PHE A 85 0.15 18.88 -28.77
CA PHE A 85 1.33 19.29 -28.02
C PHE A 85 1.26 20.72 -27.48
N SER A 86 0.23 21.50 -27.82
CA SER A 86 -0.03 22.80 -27.17
C SER A 86 -0.49 22.65 -25.71
N PHE A 87 -0.99 21.47 -25.35
CA PHE A 87 -1.35 21.14 -23.98
C PHE A 87 -0.12 20.80 -23.13
N PRO A 88 -0.17 20.96 -21.79
CA PRO A 88 0.99 20.74 -20.91
C PRO A 88 1.22 19.24 -20.61
N LEU A 89 1.52 18.45 -21.64
CA LEU A 89 1.75 17.00 -21.50
C LEU A 89 3.05 16.74 -20.74
N PRO A 90 3.09 15.89 -19.69
CA PRO A 90 4.34 15.58 -19.00
C PRO A 90 5.31 14.85 -19.94
N CYS A 91 4.85 13.77 -20.58
CA CYS A 91 5.59 12.98 -21.56
C CYS A 91 4.62 12.20 -22.47
N LEU A 92 5.15 11.69 -23.57
CA LEU A 92 4.45 10.82 -24.50
C LEU A 92 5.14 9.47 -24.58
N PHE A 93 4.40 8.39 -24.36
CA PHE A 93 4.84 7.04 -24.60
C PHE A 93 4.36 6.53 -25.96
N VAL A 94 5.21 5.78 -26.66
CA VAL A 94 4.83 5.07 -27.91
C VAL A 94 5.11 3.59 -27.74
N THR A 95 4.08 2.76 -27.79
CA THR A 95 4.19 1.32 -27.53
C THR A 95 4.46 0.51 -28.81
N LYS A 96 4.81 -0.78 -28.66
CA LYS A 96 5.07 -1.74 -29.75
C LYS A 96 6.24 -1.36 -30.68
N ALA A 97 7.22 -0.60 -30.18
CA ALA A 97 8.37 -0.12 -30.95
C ALA A 97 7.97 0.54 -32.29
N GLN A 98 6.80 1.18 -32.34
CA GLN A 98 6.27 1.75 -33.58
C GLN A 98 7.13 2.90 -34.07
N GLU A 99 7.24 3.02 -35.39
CA GLU A 99 7.80 4.20 -36.03
C GLU A 99 6.88 5.40 -35.80
N LEU A 100 7.50 6.57 -35.67
CA LEU A 100 6.78 7.81 -35.44
C LEU A 100 6.30 8.38 -36.78
N PRO A 101 5.02 8.80 -36.89
CA PRO A 101 4.55 9.55 -38.04
C PRO A 101 5.36 10.83 -38.26
N GLU A 102 5.54 11.21 -39.52
CA GLU A 102 6.25 12.45 -39.88
C GLU A 102 5.67 13.67 -39.13
N GLY A 103 6.57 14.49 -38.57
CA GLY A 103 6.25 15.68 -37.80
C GLY A 103 6.00 15.43 -36.31
N LEU A 104 5.79 14.19 -35.86
CA LEU A 104 5.50 13.91 -34.44
C LEU A 104 6.69 14.28 -33.54
N GLU A 105 7.89 13.80 -33.87
CA GLU A 105 9.11 14.06 -33.10
C GLU A 105 9.47 15.55 -33.07
N GLU A 106 9.42 16.21 -34.23
CA GLU A 106 9.75 17.64 -34.39
C GLU A 106 8.80 18.54 -33.56
N ILE A 107 7.49 18.29 -33.64
CA ILE A 107 6.48 19.07 -32.93
C ILE A 107 6.57 18.82 -31.42
N ALA A 108 6.78 17.56 -31.01
CA ALA A 108 6.97 17.23 -29.60
C ALA A 108 8.22 17.91 -29.02
N GLY A 109 9.34 17.85 -29.74
CA GLY A 109 10.59 18.51 -29.36
C GLY A 109 10.44 20.02 -29.24
N SER A 110 9.73 20.66 -30.17
CA SER A 110 9.42 22.10 -30.14
C SER A 110 8.56 22.50 -28.95
N ALA A 111 7.65 21.61 -28.50
CA ALA A 111 6.86 21.78 -27.29
C ALA A 111 7.60 21.37 -26.00
N GLY A 112 8.83 20.85 -26.13
CA GLY A 112 9.63 20.33 -25.02
C GLY A 112 9.04 19.06 -24.38
N VAL A 113 8.18 18.33 -25.08
CA VAL A 113 7.56 17.09 -24.58
C VAL A 113 8.44 15.89 -24.97
N PRO A 114 9.00 15.15 -24.01
CA PRO A 114 9.85 14.00 -24.31
C PRO A 114 9.02 12.80 -24.80
N ILE A 115 9.57 12.06 -25.75
CA ILE A 115 8.96 10.84 -26.29
C ILE A 115 9.74 9.63 -25.79
N LEU A 116 9.03 8.70 -25.15
CA LEU A 116 9.58 7.46 -24.62
C LEU A 116 8.97 6.28 -25.39
N ARG A 117 9.78 5.61 -26.20
CA ARG A 117 9.34 4.43 -26.95
C ARG A 117 9.49 3.19 -26.10
N SER A 118 8.51 2.30 -26.16
CA SER A 118 8.53 1.00 -25.49
C SER A 118 8.34 -0.11 -26.52
N ALA A 119 9.15 -1.17 -26.44
CA ALA A 119 8.96 -2.37 -27.26
C ALA A 119 7.77 -3.24 -26.81
N LEU A 120 7.17 -2.96 -25.65
CA LEU A 120 6.06 -3.72 -25.10
C LEU A 120 4.74 -3.47 -25.86
N LYS A 121 3.86 -4.47 -25.87
CA LYS A 121 2.46 -4.31 -26.29
C LYS A 121 1.75 -3.34 -25.34
N THR A 122 0.78 -2.58 -25.84
CA THR A 122 0.07 -1.54 -25.06
C THR A 122 -0.54 -2.07 -23.76
N ASN A 123 -1.20 -3.24 -23.78
CA ASN A 123 -1.76 -3.85 -22.57
C ASN A 123 -0.67 -4.29 -21.57
N GLU A 124 0.47 -4.77 -22.07
CA GLU A 124 1.62 -5.15 -21.25
C GLU A 124 2.22 -3.93 -20.56
N PHE A 125 2.40 -2.85 -21.34
CA PHE A 125 2.88 -1.57 -20.86
C PHE A 125 2.01 -1.05 -19.71
N TYR A 126 0.68 -0.99 -19.89
CA TYR A 126 -0.24 -0.56 -18.83
C TYR A 126 -0.17 -1.46 -17.59
N ARG A 127 -0.06 -2.79 -17.76
CA ARG A 127 -0.01 -3.73 -16.65
C ARG A 127 1.24 -3.56 -15.77
N ARG A 128 2.36 -3.14 -16.37
CA ARG A 128 3.61 -2.89 -15.65
C ARG A 128 3.72 -1.47 -15.09
N MET A 129 3.23 -0.48 -15.84
CA MET A 129 3.34 0.93 -15.46
C MET A 129 2.38 1.32 -14.35
N LYS A 130 1.11 0.87 -14.41
CA LYS A 130 0.08 1.29 -13.43
C LYS A 130 0.48 0.98 -11.99
N PRO A 131 0.86 -0.27 -11.63
CA PRO A 131 1.18 -0.58 -10.23
C PRO A 131 2.39 0.20 -9.70
N ALA A 132 3.38 0.46 -10.56
CA ALA A 132 4.58 1.19 -10.17
C ALA A 132 4.29 2.67 -9.87
N ILE A 133 3.52 3.32 -10.75
CA ILE A 133 3.11 4.71 -10.55
C ILE A 133 2.13 4.84 -9.39
N GLU A 134 1.19 3.91 -9.24
CA GLU A 134 0.27 3.88 -8.11
C GLU A 134 1.02 3.77 -6.77
N ASP A 135 2.06 2.94 -6.68
CA ASP A 135 2.86 2.80 -5.47
C ASP A 135 3.70 4.04 -5.15
N GLU A 136 4.26 4.70 -6.17
CA GLU A 136 5.08 5.90 -5.97
C GLU A 136 4.26 7.12 -5.56
N PHE A 137 3.02 7.24 -6.06
CA PHE A 137 2.10 8.31 -5.70
C PHE A 137 1.17 7.95 -4.52
N ALA A 138 1.33 6.76 -3.96
CA ALA A 138 0.49 6.29 -2.86
C ALA A 138 0.63 7.20 -1.62
N PRO A 139 -0.49 7.67 -1.04
CA PRO A 139 -0.46 8.43 0.20
C PRO A 139 0.31 7.66 1.27
N SER A 140 1.19 8.35 1.98
CA SER A 140 2.06 7.75 2.99
C SER A 140 2.13 8.62 4.25
N VAL A 141 2.22 7.98 5.40
CA VAL A 141 2.39 8.62 6.72
C VAL A 141 3.43 7.86 7.53
N THR A 142 4.19 8.56 8.36
CA THR A 142 5.09 7.94 9.33
C THR A 142 4.37 7.75 10.65
N LEU A 143 4.35 6.52 11.15
CA LEU A 143 3.72 6.13 12.41
C LEU A 143 4.80 5.71 13.42
N HIS A 144 4.59 6.06 14.69
CA HIS A 144 5.46 5.59 15.77
C HIS A 144 4.93 4.28 16.36
N GLY A 145 5.79 3.26 16.41
CA GLY A 145 5.45 1.92 16.86
C GLY A 145 6.31 0.85 16.21
N SER A 146 5.98 -0.41 16.47
CA SER A 146 6.73 -1.57 15.95
C SER A 146 5.80 -2.44 15.13
N LEU A 147 6.23 -2.88 13.94
CA LEU A 147 5.46 -3.75 13.05
C LEU A 147 6.13 -5.13 12.95
N ALA A 148 5.36 -6.18 13.21
CA ALA A 148 5.82 -7.57 13.11
C ALA A 148 4.88 -8.44 12.27
N ASP A 149 5.45 -9.45 11.59
CA ASP A 149 4.75 -10.50 10.86
C ASP A 149 4.63 -11.73 11.78
N VAL A 150 3.45 -11.92 12.36
CA VAL A 150 3.14 -12.99 13.34
C VAL A 150 2.17 -13.99 12.70
N TYR A 151 2.63 -15.21 12.45
CA TYR A 151 1.89 -16.24 11.69
C TYR A 151 1.32 -15.77 10.34
N GLY A 152 1.95 -14.79 9.69
CA GLY A 152 1.43 -14.22 8.45
C GLY A 152 0.44 -13.07 8.65
N VAL A 153 0.21 -12.60 9.88
CA VAL A 153 -0.59 -11.41 10.19
C VAL A 153 0.33 -10.24 10.57
N GLY A 154 0.13 -9.07 9.97
CA GLY A 154 0.85 -7.87 10.35
C GLY A 154 0.28 -7.19 11.59
N LEU A 155 0.97 -7.32 12.71
CA LEU A 155 0.62 -6.69 13.99
C LEU A 155 1.42 -5.41 14.19
N PHE A 156 0.74 -4.28 14.32
CA PHE A 156 1.34 -2.99 14.61
C PHE A 156 1.17 -2.62 16.08
N PHE A 157 2.27 -2.69 16.83
CA PHE A 157 2.33 -2.39 18.25
C PHE A 157 2.47 -0.88 18.48
N VAL A 158 1.52 -0.33 19.22
CA VAL A 158 1.51 1.09 19.63
C VAL A 158 1.38 1.19 21.15
N GLY A 159 1.86 2.29 21.73
CA GLY A 159 1.87 2.49 23.17
C GLY A 159 2.95 3.49 23.57
N GLN A 160 2.97 3.88 24.84
CA GLN A 160 3.92 4.84 25.38
C GLN A 160 5.38 4.41 25.15
N SER A 161 6.32 5.36 25.16
CA SER A 161 7.74 5.05 25.02
C SER A 161 8.23 4.25 26.23
N GLY A 162 8.98 3.16 25.98
CA GLY A 162 9.47 2.28 27.05
C GLY A 162 8.45 1.33 27.64
N ILE A 163 7.24 1.23 27.07
CA ILE A 163 6.20 0.30 27.53
C ILE A 163 6.51 -1.17 27.22
N GLY A 164 7.54 -1.47 26.41
CA GLY A 164 7.92 -2.84 26.03
C GLY A 164 7.56 -3.25 24.60
N LYS A 165 7.36 -2.30 23.66
CA LYS A 165 7.02 -2.61 22.26
C LYS A 165 8.13 -3.40 21.57
N SER A 166 9.35 -2.85 21.60
CA SER A 166 10.53 -3.44 20.96
C SER A 166 10.89 -4.78 21.59
N GLU A 167 10.82 -4.89 22.92
CA GLU A 167 11.06 -6.12 23.66
C GLU A 167 10.03 -7.22 23.31
N CYS A 168 8.75 -6.87 23.20
CA CYS A 168 7.72 -7.82 22.75
C CYS A 168 7.98 -8.32 21.32
N VAL A 169 8.43 -7.44 20.42
CA VAL A 169 8.75 -7.83 19.03
C VAL A 169 10.03 -8.67 18.98
N LEU A 170 11.02 -8.39 19.82
CA LEU A 170 12.23 -9.19 19.94
C LEU A 170 11.90 -10.62 20.40
N ASP A 171 11.05 -10.78 21.41
CA ASP A 171 10.57 -12.09 21.87
C ASP A 171 9.81 -12.84 20.75
N LEU A 172 9.00 -12.13 19.96
CA LEU A 172 8.31 -12.72 18.81
C LEU A 172 9.33 -13.21 17.77
N VAL A 173 10.39 -12.43 17.50
CA VAL A 173 11.46 -12.83 16.58
C VAL A 173 12.19 -14.08 17.08
N GLU A 174 12.50 -14.16 18.37
CA GLU A 174 13.11 -15.35 18.97
C GLU A 174 12.24 -16.61 18.77
N ARG A 175 10.91 -16.44 18.81
CA ARG A 175 9.92 -17.49 18.53
C ARG A 175 9.71 -17.81 17.05
N GLY A 176 10.44 -17.17 16.15
CA GLY A 176 10.42 -17.45 14.70
C GLY A 176 9.49 -16.55 13.88
N HIS A 177 8.92 -15.50 14.49
CA HIS A 177 8.22 -14.45 13.76
C HIS A 177 9.21 -13.46 13.15
N ARG A 178 8.71 -12.43 12.44
CA ARG A 178 9.59 -11.51 11.70
C ARG A 178 9.37 -10.06 12.07
N LEU A 179 10.46 -9.34 12.31
CA LEU A 179 10.46 -7.88 12.39
C LEU A 179 10.23 -7.30 10.99
N VAL A 180 9.33 -6.32 10.89
CA VAL A 180 9.15 -5.51 9.68
C VAL A 180 9.79 -4.14 9.87
N ALA A 181 9.54 -3.52 11.03
CA ALA A 181 10.05 -2.21 11.40
C ALA A 181 9.94 -2.02 12.92
N ASP A 182 10.88 -1.29 13.52
CA ASP A 182 10.81 -0.85 14.91
C ASP A 182 10.89 0.68 14.99
N ASP A 183 10.27 1.26 16.01
CA ASP A 183 10.18 2.71 16.27
C ASP A 183 9.42 3.55 15.22
N LEU A 184 9.86 3.57 13.96
CA LEU A 184 9.22 4.32 12.87
C LEU A 184 8.78 3.41 11.73
N VAL A 185 7.47 3.42 11.47
CA VAL A 185 6.84 2.67 10.38
C VAL A 185 6.32 3.63 9.33
N ILE A 186 6.82 3.51 8.11
CA ILE A 186 6.24 4.19 6.94
C ILE A 186 5.04 3.36 6.50
N ALA A 187 3.85 3.91 6.70
CA ALA A 187 2.59 3.32 6.28
C ALA A 187 2.11 3.96 4.97
N THR A 188 1.93 3.15 3.94
CA THR A 188 1.52 3.56 2.61
C THR A 188 0.18 2.90 2.24
N LYS A 189 -0.77 3.68 1.75
CA LYS A 189 -2.07 3.17 1.29
C LYS A 189 -1.96 2.63 -0.12
N ARG A 190 -2.22 1.33 -0.31
CA ARG A 190 -2.33 0.68 -1.61
C ARG A 190 -3.78 0.34 -1.92
N GLY A 191 -4.23 0.66 -3.13
CA GLY A 191 -5.64 0.52 -3.49
C GLY A 191 -6.54 1.34 -2.56
N ASN A 192 -7.70 0.80 -2.20
CA ASN A 192 -8.70 1.52 -1.41
C ASN A 192 -8.65 1.20 0.09
N ASP A 193 -8.17 0.01 0.47
CA ASP A 193 -8.40 -0.60 1.78
C ASP A 193 -7.17 -1.32 2.37
N ILE A 194 -5.99 -1.20 1.74
CA ILE A 194 -4.78 -1.89 2.18
C ILE A 194 -3.76 -0.87 2.66
N ILE A 195 -3.29 -1.04 3.90
CA ILE A 195 -2.13 -0.32 4.44
C ILE A 195 -0.92 -1.26 4.43
N ILE A 196 0.14 -0.85 3.76
CA ILE A 196 1.43 -1.54 3.78
C ILE A 196 2.38 -0.76 4.67
N GLY A 197 2.92 -1.41 5.70
CA GLY A 197 3.97 -0.86 6.55
C GLY A 197 5.35 -1.38 6.16
N ARG A 198 6.36 -0.51 6.26
CA ARG A 198 7.78 -0.83 6.08
C ARG A 198 8.66 0.01 7.01
N GLY A 199 9.87 -0.46 7.27
CA GLY A 199 10.86 0.31 8.04
C GLY A 199 11.46 1.46 7.23
N HIS A 200 11.91 2.50 7.92
CA HIS A 200 12.69 3.58 7.30
C HIS A 200 14.03 3.04 6.77
N GLU A 201 14.53 3.57 5.64
CA GLU A 201 15.72 3.03 4.95
C GLU A 201 17.00 2.99 5.81
N LEU A 202 17.10 3.90 6.79
CA LEU A 202 18.22 3.98 7.73
C LEU A 202 18.09 3.00 8.90
N GLN A 203 16.87 2.77 9.40
CA GLN A 203 16.62 1.88 10.54
C GLN A 203 16.52 0.42 10.08
N ARG A 204 15.76 0.13 9.00
CA ARG A 204 15.53 -1.22 8.44
C ARG A 204 15.35 -2.30 9.50
N HIS A 205 16.38 -3.10 9.75
CA HIS A 205 16.38 -4.28 10.63
C HIS A 205 17.04 -4.00 12.00
N HIS A 206 17.37 -2.74 12.27
CA HIS A 206 17.93 -2.33 13.55
C HIS A 206 16.82 -2.08 14.56
N MET A 207 17.11 -2.41 15.80
CA MET A 207 16.23 -2.22 16.96
C MET A 207 17.05 -1.66 18.11
N GLU A 208 16.51 -0.65 18.82
CA GLU A 208 17.12 -0.14 20.04
C GLU A 208 16.55 -0.88 21.25
N ILE A 209 17.42 -1.52 22.03
CA ILE A 209 17.04 -2.16 23.29
C ILE A 209 17.67 -1.41 24.45
N ARG A 210 16.84 -0.99 25.42
CA ARG A 210 17.32 -0.25 26.59
C ARG A 210 18.29 -1.10 27.40
N GLY A 211 19.45 -0.52 27.73
CA GLY A 211 20.52 -1.20 28.46
C GLY A 211 21.44 -2.09 27.60
N VAL A 212 21.08 -2.34 26.34
CA VAL A 212 21.91 -3.09 25.38
C VAL A 212 22.47 -2.18 24.28
N GLY A 213 21.63 -1.29 23.74
CA GLY A 213 21.95 -0.42 22.61
C GLY A 213 21.25 -0.87 21.32
N VAL A 214 21.74 -0.39 20.18
CA VAL A 214 21.20 -0.73 18.85
C VAL A 214 21.75 -2.08 18.40
N ILE A 215 20.85 -2.98 18.00
CA ILE A 215 21.16 -4.32 17.51
C ILE A 215 20.63 -4.52 16.09
N ASP A 216 21.31 -5.32 15.27
CA ASP A 216 20.81 -5.75 13.96
C ASP A 216 20.15 -7.13 14.06
N ILE A 217 18.83 -7.14 13.92
CA ILE A 217 18.00 -8.35 14.05
C ILE A 217 18.29 -9.37 12.94
N GLN A 218 18.64 -8.92 11.73
CA GLN A 218 18.97 -9.81 10.63
C GLN A 218 20.30 -10.52 10.88
N SER A 219 21.29 -9.79 11.41
CA SER A 219 22.61 -10.36 11.71
C SER A 219 22.57 -11.37 12.86
N ILE A 220 21.74 -11.13 13.88
CA ILE A 220 21.65 -11.99 15.06
C ILE A 220 20.78 -13.24 14.79
N PHE A 221 19.60 -13.06 14.17
CA PHE A 221 18.59 -14.13 14.04
C PHE A 221 18.45 -14.68 12.61
N GLY A 222 19.21 -14.14 11.65
CA GLY A 222 19.28 -14.55 10.25
C GLY A 222 18.19 -13.96 9.36
N ILE A 223 18.32 -14.09 8.04
CA ILE A 223 17.38 -13.49 7.05
C ILE A 223 15.90 -13.84 7.27
N ARG A 224 15.60 -14.95 7.93
CA ARG A 224 14.23 -15.39 8.22
C ARG A 224 13.51 -14.54 9.27
N SER A 225 14.25 -13.80 10.11
CA SER A 225 13.74 -12.99 11.22
C SER A 225 13.23 -11.62 10.79
N VAL A 226 13.35 -11.28 9.50
CA VAL A 226 13.02 -9.95 8.99
C VAL A 226 12.14 -9.99 7.75
N ARG A 227 11.41 -8.90 7.51
CA ARG A 227 10.56 -8.71 6.34
C ARG A 227 10.66 -7.25 5.88
N GLN A 228 10.80 -7.02 4.57
CA GLN A 228 10.93 -5.66 4.04
C GLN A 228 9.66 -4.82 4.20
N GLN A 229 8.50 -5.46 4.03
CA GLN A 229 7.20 -4.83 4.15
C GLN A 229 6.14 -5.85 4.54
N LYS A 230 5.07 -5.39 5.17
CA LYS A 230 3.93 -6.22 5.56
C LYS A 230 2.64 -5.40 5.57
N ARG A 231 1.53 -6.03 5.20
CA ARG A 231 0.21 -5.42 5.37
C ARG A 231 -0.05 -5.20 6.86
N LEU A 232 -0.50 -4.02 7.25
CA LEU A 232 -0.93 -3.72 8.60
C LEU A 232 -2.37 -4.20 8.76
N GLU A 233 -2.58 -5.25 9.56
CA GLU A 233 -3.86 -5.96 9.66
C GLU A 233 -4.52 -5.78 11.02
N VAL A 234 -3.74 -5.66 12.09
CA VAL A 234 -4.24 -5.41 13.45
C VAL A 234 -3.34 -4.43 14.18
N ILE A 235 -3.94 -3.44 14.84
CA ILE A 235 -3.26 -2.53 15.75
C ILE A 235 -3.34 -3.12 17.15
N VAL A 236 -2.19 -3.35 17.77
CA VAL A 236 -2.05 -3.83 19.13
C VAL A 236 -1.62 -2.67 20.01
N GLN A 237 -2.56 -2.09 20.76
CA GLN A 237 -2.26 -1.01 21.70
C GLN A 237 -1.89 -1.57 23.06
N LEU A 238 -0.63 -1.41 23.45
CA LEU A 238 -0.15 -1.69 24.79
C LEU A 238 -0.48 -0.50 25.71
N LEU A 239 -1.09 -0.79 26.86
CA LEU A 239 -1.40 0.19 27.91
C LEU A 239 -0.85 -0.27 29.25
N GLU A 240 -0.42 0.69 30.08
CA GLU A 240 -0.14 0.40 31.48
C GLU A 240 -1.42 -0.06 32.19
N TRP A 241 -1.29 -1.02 33.09
CA TRP A 241 -2.44 -1.49 33.85
C TRP A 241 -2.95 -0.41 34.80
N ASP A 242 -4.17 0.05 34.56
CA ASP A 242 -4.93 0.87 35.48
C ASP A 242 -6.07 0.03 36.08
N LYS A 243 -6.13 -0.02 37.42
CA LYS A 243 -7.19 -0.74 38.15
C LYS A 243 -8.58 -0.13 37.93
N SER A 244 -8.65 1.12 37.50
CA SER A 244 -9.89 1.87 37.27
C SER A 244 -10.40 1.79 35.83
N ALA A 245 -9.58 1.30 34.89
CA ALA A 245 -9.98 1.20 33.49
C ALA A 245 -10.94 0.01 33.27
N GLU A 246 -12.14 0.30 32.77
CA GLU A 246 -13.02 -0.73 32.20
C GLU A 246 -12.44 -1.22 30.88
N ILE A 247 -11.84 -2.40 30.91
CA ILE A 247 -11.33 -3.08 29.72
C ILE A 247 -12.38 -4.10 29.29
N ASP A 248 -12.74 -4.10 28.01
CA ASP A 248 -13.66 -5.11 27.46
C ASP A 248 -13.09 -6.52 27.70
N ARG A 249 -13.91 -7.35 28.35
CA ARG A 249 -13.59 -8.74 28.71
C ARG A 249 -14.27 -9.75 27.79
N THR A 250 -15.15 -9.29 26.92
CA THR A 250 -16.01 -10.14 26.08
C THR A 250 -15.42 -10.32 24.68
N GLY A 251 -14.69 -9.32 24.16
CA GLY A 251 -14.15 -9.34 22.80
C GLY A 251 -15.23 -9.19 21.72
N LEU A 252 -16.47 -8.87 22.14
CA LEU A 252 -17.63 -8.66 21.27
C LEU A 252 -17.60 -7.26 20.63
N ASP A 253 -17.05 -6.26 21.33
CA ASP A 253 -16.91 -4.91 20.81
C ASP A 253 -15.60 -4.77 20.03
N GLY A 254 -15.69 -4.96 18.71
CA GLY A 254 -14.57 -4.73 17.80
C GLY A 254 -14.19 -3.24 17.74
N GLN A 255 -13.03 -2.89 18.30
CA GLN A 255 -12.48 -1.54 18.12
C GLN A 255 -11.76 -1.45 16.78
N THR A 256 -11.84 -0.28 16.14
CA THR A 256 -11.07 0.04 14.93
C THR A 256 -10.38 1.39 15.08
N ALA A 257 -9.24 1.57 14.40
CA ALA A 257 -8.62 2.88 14.24
C ALA A 257 -8.37 3.17 12.75
N MET A 258 -8.33 4.46 12.40
CA MET A 258 -8.16 4.91 11.03
C MET A 258 -6.69 5.21 10.71
N ILE A 259 -6.18 4.70 9.59
CA ILE A 259 -4.88 5.06 9.02
C ILE A 259 -5.11 5.36 7.53
N LEU A 260 -4.83 6.59 7.07
CA LEU A 260 -5.05 7.01 5.67
C LEU A 260 -6.47 6.66 5.16
N ASP A 261 -7.48 6.93 5.99
CA ASP A 261 -8.89 6.61 5.74
C ASP A 261 -9.21 5.11 5.60
N VAL A 262 -8.32 4.22 6.05
CA VAL A 262 -8.55 2.78 6.14
C VAL A 262 -8.81 2.41 7.60
N ALA A 263 -9.95 1.76 7.86
CA ALA A 263 -10.29 1.24 9.19
C ALA A 263 -9.55 -0.08 9.44
N ILE A 264 -8.78 -0.13 10.53
CA ILE A 264 -7.98 -1.29 10.91
C ILE A 264 -8.43 -1.79 12.28
N PRO A 265 -8.70 -3.09 12.45
CA PRO A 265 -9.00 -3.69 13.75
C PRO A 265 -7.95 -3.33 14.80
N LYS A 266 -8.42 -3.01 16.00
CA LYS A 266 -7.60 -2.59 17.13
C LYS A 266 -7.89 -3.46 18.34
N VAL A 267 -6.84 -3.94 18.98
CA VAL A 267 -6.89 -4.69 20.24
C VAL A 267 -6.08 -3.94 21.28
N VAL A 268 -6.66 -3.75 22.46
CA VAL A 268 -5.99 -3.11 23.60
C VAL A 268 -5.52 -4.18 24.56
N ILE A 269 -4.22 -4.23 24.84
CA ILE A 269 -3.61 -5.19 25.77
C ILE A 269 -3.06 -4.43 26.98
N PRO A 270 -3.64 -4.62 28.17
CA PRO A 270 -3.06 -4.07 29.38
C PRO A 270 -1.84 -4.87 29.85
N LEU A 271 -0.81 -4.14 30.29
CA LEU A 271 0.42 -4.69 30.83
C LEU A 271 0.31 -4.92 32.34
N ASN A 272 -0.03 -6.14 32.73
CA ASN A 272 0.00 -6.57 34.12
C ASN A 272 1.31 -7.32 34.39
N PRO A 273 1.96 -7.12 35.54
CA PRO A 273 3.12 -7.91 35.94
C PRO A 273 2.83 -9.42 35.82
N GLY A 274 3.73 -10.16 35.17
CA GLY A 274 3.62 -11.61 34.96
C GLY A 274 2.82 -12.05 33.71
N LYS A 275 2.18 -11.13 32.97
CA LYS A 275 1.60 -11.46 31.66
C LYS A 275 2.68 -11.55 30.60
N ASN A 276 2.68 -12.64 29.83
CA ASN A 276 3.53 -12.76 28.66
C ASN A 276 2.80 -12.13 27.45
N ILE A 277 3.18 -10.89 27.10
CA ILE A 277 2.54 -10.12 26.02
C ILE A 277 2.73 -10.82 24.68
N THR A 278 3.89 -11.44 24.47
CA THR A 278 4.27 -12.18 23.26
C THR A 278 3.26 -13.29 22.96
N VAL A 279 2.87 -14.08 23.97
CA VAL A 279 1.82 -15.11 23.83
C VAL A 279 0.47 -14.48 23.49
N VAL A 280 0.11 -13.35 24.11
CA VAL A 280 -1.15 -12.66 23.82
C VAL A 280 -1.15 -12.14 22.38
N ALA A 281 -0.03 -11.60 21.88
CA ALA A 281 0.12 -11.16 20.50
C ALA A 281 -0.06 -12.32 19.49
N GLU A 282 0.51 -13.50 19.78
CA GLU A 282 0.29 -14.72 19.00
C GLU A 282 -1.20 -15.10 18.96
N VAL A 283 -1.89 -15.01 20.10
CA VAL A 283 -3.35 -15.24 20.19
C VAL A 283 -4.14 -14.22 19.39
N VAL A 284 -3.73 -12.94 19.39
CA VAL A 284 -4.36 -11.88 18.57
C VAL A 284 -4.24 -12.21 17.08
N ALA A 285 -3.07 -12.63 16.62
CA ALA A 285 -2.88 -13.06 15.23
C ALA A 285 -3.74 -14.28 14.89
N MET A 286 -3.75 -15.31 15.74
CA MET A 286 -4.59 -16.50 15.53
C MET A 286 -6.08 -16.16 15.50
N ASN A 287 -6.57 -15.30 16.40
CA ASN A 287 -7.96 -14.86 16.42
C ASN A 287 -8.32 -14.06 15.17
N HIS A 288 -7.40 -13.22 14.67
CA HIS A 288 -7.58 -12.52 13.40
C HIS A 288 -7.72 -13.50 12.22
N LEU A 289 -6.88 -14.54 12.17
CA LEU A 289 -6.98 -15.60 11.16
C LEU A 289 -8.30 -16.39 11.25
N MET A 290 -8.79 -16.66 12.47
CA MET A 290 -10.10 -17.31 12.68
C MET A 290 -11.24 -16.46 12.15
N ARG A 291 -11.28 -15.16 12.50
CA ARG A 291 -12.29 -14.21 11.99
C ARG A 291 -12.24 -14.10 10.47
N TYR A 292 -11.05 -14.04 9.90
CA TYR A 292 -10.85 -14.04 8.45
C TYR A 292 -11.36 -15.33 7.78
N SER A 293 -11.28 -16.46 8.50
CA SER A 293 -11.81 -17.76 8.06
C SER A 293 -13.33 -17.90 8.29
N GLY A 294 -14.01 -16.85 8.78
CA GLY A 294 -15.44 -16.83 9.03
C GLY A 294 -15.87 -17.36 10.40
N VAL A 295 -14.93 -17.58 11.34
CA VAL A 295 -15.23 -18.05 12.69
C VAL A 295 -14.93 -16.94 13.70
N ASP A 296 -15.97 -16.44 14.38
CA ASP A 296 -15.80 -15.56 15.56
C ASP A 296 -16.02 -16.38 16.86
N PRO A 297 -14.96 -16.67 17.63
CA PRO A 297 -15.08 -17.44 18.87
C PRO A 297 -15.95 -16.76 19.94
N ALA A 298 -15.96 -15.43 20.02
CA ALA A 298 -16.73 -14.70 21.02
C ALA A 298 -18.22 -14.76 20.67
N GLU A 299 -18.58 -14.58 19.40
CA GLU A 299 -19.96 -14.74 18.92
C GLU A 299 -20.44 -16.19 19.12
N ALA A 300 -19.63 -17.18 18.71
CA ALA A 300 -19.95 -18.59 18.88
C ALA A 300 -20.08 -19.03 20.35
N PHE A 301 -19.39 -18.35 21.27
CA PHE A 301 -19.54 -18.59 22.71
C PHE A 301 -20.80 -17.90 23.27
N ASN A 302 -21.07 -16.67 22.84
CA ASN A 302 -22.27 -15.93 23.21
C ASN A 302 -23.56 -16.66 22.76
N GLU A 303 -23.59 -17.16 21.53
CA GLU A 303 -24.69 -17.98 21.03
C GLU A 303 -24.92 -19.22 21.89
N ARG A 304 -23.85 -19.93 22.26
CA ARG A 304 -23.93 -21.10 23.16
C ARG A 304 -24.44 -20.75 24.55
N LEU A 305 -24.05 -19.60 25.10
CA LEU A 305 -24.56 -19.09 26.38
C LEU A 305 -26.05 -18.77 26.30
N ILE A 306 -26.48 -18.05 25.26
CA ILE A 306 -27.88 -17.70 25.03
C ILE A 306 -28.73 -18.98 24.89
N GLN A 307 -28.26 -19.97 24.14
CA GLN A 307 -28.93 -21.27 24.00
C GLN A 307 -29.11 -21.98 25.34
N ARG A 308 -28.05 -22.03 26.17
CA ARG A 308 -28.13 -22.62 27.51
C ARG A 308 -29.08 -21.88 28.44
N MET A 309 -29.09 -20.54 28.39
CA MET A 309 -29.99 -19.73 29.21
C MET A 309 -31.45 -19.92 28.81
N ARG A 310 -31.75 -20.02 27.50
CA ARG A 310 -33.10 -20.34 27.01
C ARG A 310 -33.56 -21.72 27.46
N ALA A 311 -32.73 -22.75 27.27
CA ALA A 311 -33.04 -24.11 27.71
C ALA A 311 -33.28 -24.18 29.23
N ALA A 312 -32.47 -23.48 30.03
CA ALA A 312 -32.66 -23.44 31.48
C ALA A 312 -33.92 -22.67 31.91
N ALA A 313 -34.35 -21.67 31.14
CA ALA A 313 -35.58 -20.93 31.38
C ALA A 313 -36.82 -21.78 31.05
N GLU A 314 -36.80 -22.52 29.94
CA GLU A 314 -37.86 -23.46 29.55
C GLU A 314 -38.05 -24.56 30.60
N VAL A 315 -36.96 -25.15 31.11
CA VAL A 315 -37.03 -26.16 32.18
C VAL A 315 -37.62 -25.58 33.48
N ARG A 316 -37.27 -24.34 33.85
CA ARG A 316 -37.88 -23.67 35.02
C ARG A 316 -39.33 -23.31 34.82
N GLN A 317 -39.74 -22.99 33.60
CA GLN A 317 -41.13 -22.69 33.28
C GLN A 317 -41.97 -23.97 33.35
N TYR A 318 -41.49 -25.06 32.74
CA TYR A 318 -42.10 -26.39 32.86
C TYR A 318 -42.30 -26.78 34.33
N LEU A 319 -41.25 -26.70 35.16
CA LEU A 319 -41.32 -27.05 36.58
C LEU A 319 -42.21 -26.13 37.44
N ARG A 320 -42.61 -24.95 36.94
CA ARG A 320 -43.57 -24.05 37.61
C ARG A 320 -45.01 -24.29 37.15
N GLU A 321 -45.19 -24.89 35.99
CA GLU A 321 -46.49 -25.28 35.46
C GLU A 321 -46.87 -26.70 35.94
N ASP A 322 -45.90 -27.48 36.43
CA ASP A 322 -46.03 -28.82 37.03
C ASP A 322 -46.42 -28.76 38.53
N ASP A 323 -47.39 -27.91 38.89
CA ASP A 323 -48.03 -27.90 40.22
C ASP A 323 -49.32 -28.77 40.16
N GLU A 324 -49.17 -30.09 40.28
CA GLU A 324 -50.25 -31.04 40.68
C GLU A 324 -50.12 -31.42 42.17
#